data_AF-A0AAU4TNF6-F1
#
_entry.id   AF-A0AAU4TNF6-F1
#
_cell.length_a   1.000
_cell.length_b   1.000
_cell.length_c   1.000
_cell.angle_alpha   90.00
_cell.angle_beta   90.00
_cell.angle_gamma   90.00
#
_symmetry.space_group_name_H-M   'P 1'
#
loop_
_entity.id
_entity.type
_entity.pdbx_description
1 polymer ?
#
loop_
_entity_poly.entity_id
_entity_poly.type
_entity_poly.pdbx_seq_one_letter_code
_entity_poly.pdbx_strand_id
1 'polypeptide(L)'
;MNEELITRVGHHLRSWVTGRPLTAEAPGTAATVVLEDAAGLDAVLGSDAVGPGTLVLVPEAPAVQQGRDDRSGATVVGYEGSLSGSEGDASVDDVLFLQIQDYGVSPYMSLLGTTLVRMSGDTDFDLFLADADAARTEGRFAAFAVSPAVQLADLSALGARVPGDGPGTRLYVGRDGGVSVSPQGLRLGTAGDSAAVLRAEWERLNAASEVPGTVPLGAVVPEEVRGPAVHQRPWLARYLTTLDVLRDLQTRGITEPRVSGFGHRLVPELAEAEGALYTERALDADDPEAPILCWTPERAYVRVPGLDRTFQLGRRAAEITELLLVLGADEAATRHADRAEVERVLAFFADKGVSLARVLEATA
;
A
#
# COMPACT_ATOMS: atom_id res chain seq x y z
N MET A 1 -17.10 13.34 19.21
CA MET A 1 -15.86 12.58 19.46
C MET A 1 -14.72 13.53 19.82
N ASN A 2 -13.70 13.14 20.61
CA ASN A 2 -12.53 14.00 20.86
C ASN A 2 -11.50 13.90 19.71
N GLU A 3 -10.61 14.89 19.60
CA GLU A 3 -9.62 14.97 18.51
C GLU A 3 -8.70 13.74 18.44
N GLU A 4 -8.28 13.24 19.60
CA GLU A 4 -7.43 12.05 19.71
C GLU A 4 -8.10 10.80 19.11
N LEU A 5 -9.40 10.59 19.38
CA LEU A 5 -10.12 9.45 18.83
C LEU A 5 -10.37 9.63 17.32
N ILE A 6 -10.61 10.83 16.82
CA ILE A 6 -10.71 11.11 15.37
C ILE A 6 -9.40 10.71 14.66
N THR A 7 -8.26 11.18 15.18
CA THR A 7 -6.94 10.83 14.63
C THR A 7 -6.71 9.32 14.68
N ARG A 8 -7.06 8.67 15.80
CA ARG A 8 -6.96 7.20 15.93
C ARG A 8 -7.80 6.48 14.89
N VAL A 9 -9.08 6.83 14.73
CA VAL A 9 -9.97 6.22 13.73
C VAL A 9 -9.39 6.38 12.32
N GLY A 10 -8.88 7.56 11.97
CA GLY A 10 -8.24 7.79 10.67
C GLY A 10 -7.02 6.90 10.40
N HIS A 11 -6.16 6.70 11.40
CA HIS A 11 -5.02 5.78 11.29
C HIS A 11 -5.46 4.32 11.13
N HIS A 12 -6.40 3.87 11.97
CA HIS A 12 -6.94 2.51 11.91
C HIS A 12 -7.66 2.23 10.60
N LEU A 13 -8.45 3.18 10.07
CA LEU A 13 -9.11 3.05 8.77
C LEU A 13 -8.10 2.92 7.64
N ARG A 14 -7.05 3.77 7.61
CA ARG A 14 -5.99 3.67 6.60
C ARG A 14 -5.27 2.32 6.67
N SER A 15 -4.95 1.87 7.88
CA SER A 15 -4.33 0.56 8.12
C SER A 15 -5.23 -0.58 7.63
N TRP A 16 -6.51 -0.55 8.00
CA TRP A 16 -7.50 -1.57 7.62
C TRP A 16 -7.72 -1.64 6.10
N VAL A 17 -7.87 -0.49 5.45
CA VAL A 17 -8.06 -0.40 4.01
C VAL A 17 -6.87 -0.96 3.24
N THR A 18 -5.65 -0.58 3.63
CA THR A 18 -4.45 -0.88 2.86
C THR A 18 -3.80 -2.21 3.24
N GLY A 19 -4.13 -2.75 4.42
CA GLY A 19 -3.44 -3.89 5.04
C GLY A 19 -2.11 -3.53 5.69
N ARG A 20 -1.70 -2.26 5.70
CA ARG A 20 -0.45 -1.83 6.33
C ARG A 20 -0.62 -1.79 7.85
N PRO A 21 0.20 -2.51 8.64
CA PRO A 21 0.05 -2.55 10.09
C PRO A 21 0.34 -1.19 10.73
N LEU A 22 -0.29 -0.95 11.89
CA LEU A 22 0.07 0.14 12.78
C LEU A 22 1.41 -0.17 13.47
N THR A 23 2.24 0.84 13.71
CA THR A 23 3.64 0.69 14.14
C THR A 23 3.85 0.22 15.59
N ALA A 24 2.78 -0.07 16.35
CA ALA A 24 2.88 -0.25 17.81
C ALA A 24 1.82 -1.18 18.43
N GLU A 25 1.49 -2.31 17.82
CA GLU A 25 0.43 -3.18 18.35
C GLU A 25 0.88 -4.43 19.09
N ALA A 26 0.09 -4.77 20.12
CA ALA A 26 0.29 -5.95 20.93
C ALA A 26 0.05 -7.22 20.09
N PRO A 27 0.97 -8.20 20.14
CA PRO A 27 0.80 -9.43 19.38
C PRO A 27 -0.42 -10.21 19.91
N GLY A 28 -1.31 -10.60 19.00
CA GLY A 28 -2.37 -11.58 19.29
C GLY A 28 -3.77 -11.20 18.83
N THR A 29 -4.11 -9.91 18.85
CA THR A 29 -5.45 -9.39 18.48
C THR A 29 -5.41 -8.63 17.16
N ALA A 30 -6.57 -8.42 16.53
CA ALA A 30 -6.73 -7.55 15.37
C ALA A 30 -6.60 -6.06 15.76
N ALA A 31 -5.91 -5.27 14.95
CA ALA A 31 -5.86 -3.80 15.10
C ALA A 31 -7.23 -3.17 14.90
N THR A 32 -7.88 -3.55 13.81
CA THR A 32 -9.15 -2.97 13.37
C THR A 32 -10.09 -4.07 12.93
N VAL A 33 -11.32 -4.05 13.45
CA VAL A 33 -12.41 -4.92 13.01
C VAL A 33 -13.53 -4.05 12.47
N VAL A 34 -13.98 -4.33 11.25
CA VAL A 34 -15.15 -3.68 10.65
C VAL A 34 -16.28 -4.69 10.54
N LEU A 35 -17.44 -4.36 11.10
CA LEU A 35 -18.66 -5.15 10.95
C LEU A 35 -19.56 -4.51 9.91
N GLU A 36 -20.16 -5.31 9.03
CA GLU A 36 -21.18 -4.86 8.09
C GLU A 36 -22.57 -4.76 8.74
N ASP A 37 -22.78 -5.49 9.84
CA ASP A 37 -24.02 -5.55 10.62
C ASP A 37 -23.71 -5.61 12.12
N ALA A 38 -24.44 -4.83 12.92
CA ALA A 38 -24.32 -4.81 14.38
C ALA A 38 -24.64 -6.16 15.04
N ALA A 39 -25.37 -7.06 14.38
CA ALA A 39 -25.71 -8.39 14.90
C ALA A 39 -24.47 -9.25 15.25
N GLY A 40 -23.34 -9.03 14.59
CA GLY A 40 -22.09 -9.73 14.87
C GLY A 40 -21.30 -9.20 16.07
N LEU A 41 -21.67 -8.04 16.63
CA LEU A 41 -20.84 -7.31 17.59
C LEU A 41 -20.56 -8.12 18.85
N ASP A 42 -21.58 -8.77 19.42
CA ASP A 42 -21.41 -9.55 20.64
C ASP A 42 -20.50 -10.76 20.46
N ALA A 43 -20.56 -11.42 19.30
CA ALA A 43 -19.69 -12.55 19.00
C ALA A 43 -18.23 -12.11 18.85
N VAL A 44 -18.00 -10.97 18.19
CA VAL A 44 -16.66 -10.38 18.05
C VAL A 44 -16.07 -9.99 19.40
N LEU A 45 -16.82 -9.23 20.21
CA LEU A 45 -16.38 -8.78 21.54
C LEU A 45 -16.19 -9.94 22.54
N GLY A 46 -16.84 -11.08 22.30
CA GLY A 46 -16.66 -12.30 23.09
C GLY A 46 -15.46 -13.17 22.69
N SER A 47 -14.78 -12.85 21.59
CA SER A 47 -13.63 -13.62 21.08
C SER A 47 -12.29 -13.10 21.60
N ASP A 48 -11.23 -13.92 21.48
CA ASP A 48 -9.84 -13.49 21.74
C ASP A 48 -9.18 -12.82 20.52
N ALA A 49 -9.92 -12.63 19.43
CA ALA A 49 -9.46 -11.90 18.25
C ALA A 49 -9.44 -10.39 18.46
N VAL A 50 -10.09 -9.89 19.51
CA VAL A 50 -10.14 -8.46 19.86
C VAL A 50 -9.63 -8.23 21.29
N GLY A 51 -9.10 -7.04 21.54
CA GLY A 51 -8.59 -6.68 22.86
C GLY A 51 -8.45 -5.17 23.07
N PRO A 52 -7.71 -4.73 24.12
CA PRO A 52 -7.60 -3.32 24.48
C PRO A 52 -7.03 -2.38 23.40
N GLY A 53 -6.23 -2.91 22.47
CA GLY A 53 -5.71 -2.16 21.32
C GLY A 53 -6.68 -2.05 20.16
N THR A 54 -7.68 -2.94 20.08
CA THR A 54 -8.57 -3.06 18.93
C THR A 54 -9.54 -1.89 18.82
N LEU A 55 -9.67 -1.36 17.61
CA LEU A 55 -10.78 -0.50 17.20
C LEU A 55 -11.84 -1.36 16.48
N VAL A 56 -13.08 -1.32 16.94
CA VAL A 56 -14.22 -1.98 16.31
C VAL A 56 -15.12 -0.91 15.69
N LEU A 57 -15.25 -0.93 14.37
CA LEU A 57 -16.18 -0.11 13.61
C LEU A 57 -17.44 -0.93 13.33
N VAL A 58 -18.59 -0.39 13.71
CA VAL A 58 -19.89 -1.06 13.59
C VAL A 58 -20.93 -0.05 13.08
N PRO A 59 -21.90 -0.45 12.24
CA PRO A 59 -22.92 0.47 11.78
C PRO A 59 -23.69 1.05 12.95
N GLU A 60 -24.05 2.33 12.87
CA GLU A 60 -24.84 2.96 13.92
C GLU A 60 -26.18 2.25 14.12
N ALA A 61 -26.45 1.82 15.36
CA ALA A 61 -27.70 1.22 15.75
C ALA A 61 -28.03 1.63 17.20
N PRO A 62 -29.32 1.83 17.56
CA PRO A 62 -29.71 2.28 18.91
C PRO A 62 -29.26 1.38 20.05
N ALA A 63 -29.01 0.10 19.77
CA ALA A 63 -28.56 -0.89 20.76
C ALA A 63 -27.04 -0.92 20.94
N VAL A 64 -26.27 -0.26 20.07
CA VAL A 64 -24.81 -0.26 20.12
C VAL A 64 -24.32 0.81 21.08
N GLN A 65 -23.64 0.38 22.15
CA GLN A 65 -22.97 1.29 23.06
C GLN A 65 -21.58 1.64 22.52
N GLN A 66 -21.36 2.92 22.20
CA GLN A 66 -20.04 3.43 21.79
C GLN A 66 -19.11 3.59 23.00
N GLY A 67 -17.80 3.53 22.74
CA GLY A 67 -16.76 3.66 23.75
C GLY A 67 -16.08 2.33 24.06
N ARG A 68 -15.49 2.23 25.25
CA ARG A 68 -14.72 1.04 25.63
C ARG A 68 -15.66 -0.07 26.11
N ASP A 69 -15.56 -1.25 25.53
CA ASP A 69 -16.26 -2.45 25.99
C ASP A 69 -15.57 -3.04 27.23
N ASP A 70 -16.35 -3.38 28.26
CA ASP A 70 -15.82 -3.84 29.55
C ASP A 70 -15.23 -5.25 29.49
N ARG A 71 -15.66 -6.08 28.53
CA ARG A 71 -15.25 -7.50 28.43
C ARG A 71 -13.92 -7.65 27.70
N SER A 72 -13.85 -7.07 26.51
CA SER A 72 -12.68 -7.14 25.61
C SER A 72 -11.69 -6.01 25.85
N GLY A 73 -12.15 -4.88 26.41
CA GLY A 73 -11.38 -3.65 26.48
C GLY A 73 -11.28 -2.91 25.14
N ALA A 74 -11.85 -3.43 24.06
CA ALA A 74 -11.82 -2.83 22.72
C ALA A 74 -12.59 -1.51 22.69
N THR A 75 -12.24 -0.64 21.73
CA THR A 75 -12.94 0.63 21.52
C THR A 75 -13.95 0.47 20.39
N VAL A 76 -15.25 0.60 20.68
CA VAL A 76 -16.36 0.51 19.72
C VAL A 76 -16.73 1.91 19.24
N VAL A 77 -16.77 2.10 17.93
CA VAL A 77 -17.15 3.37 17.28
C VAL A 77 -18.20 3.09 16.20
N GLY A 78 -19.27 3.87 16.22
CA GLY A 78 -20.35 3.82 15.23
C GLY A 78 -19.92 4.46 13.90
N TYR A 79 -20.43 3.95 12.79
CA TYR A 79 -20.30 4.61 11.49
C TYR A 79 -21.63 4.59 10.72
N GLU A 80 -21.84 5.58 9.86
CA GLU A 80 -22.97 5.62 8.92
C GLU A 80 -22.52 5.26 7.50
N GLY A 81 -23.46 4.83 6.66
CA GLY A 81 -23.19 4.44 5.28
C GLY A 81 -22.65 3.02 5.14
N SER A 82 -21.73 2.79 4.20
CA SER A 82 -21.15 1.47 3.94
C SER A 82 -19.64 1.51 3.78
N LEU A 83 -18.95 0.64 4.52
CA LEU A 83 -17.51 0.38 4.37
C LEU A 83 -17.22 -0.86 3.51
N SER A 84 -18.24 -1.58 3.06
CA SER A 84 -18.11 -2.83 2.30
C SER A 84 -18.48 -2.70 0.82
N GLY A 85 -19.32 -1.74 0.48
CA GLY A 85 -19.83 -1.52 -0.87
C GLY A 85 -18.74 -1.17 -1.88
N SER A 86 -19.01 -1.48 -3.14
CA SER A 86 -18.20 -1.10 -4.32
C SER A 86 -18.34 0.39 -4.66
N GLU A 87 -19.52 0.95 -4.38
CA GLU A 87 -19.83 2.37 -4.51
C GLU A 87 -20.56 2.84 -3.24
N GLY A 88 -20.15 4.00 -2.72
CA GLY A 88 -20.86 4.62 -1.61
C GLY A 88 -20.01 5.58 -0.82
N ASP A 89 -20.52 5.92 0.36
CA ASP A 89 -19.87 6.75 1.35
C ASP A 89 -20.01 6.12 2.74
N ALA A 90 -19.05 6.46 3.60
CA ALA A 90 -19.12 6.17 5.01
C ALA A 90 -18.68 7.40 5.80
N SER A 91 -19.34 7.63 6.93
CA SER A 91 -18.97 8.69 7.88
C SER A 91 -18.79 8.14 9.28
N VAL A 92 -17.89 8.76 10.04
CA VAL A 92 -17.73 8.51 11.47
C VAL A 92 -17.91 9.84 12.21
N ASP A 93 -18.97 9.93 13.03
CA ASP A 93 -19.33 11.10 13.85
C ASP A 93 -19.41 12.42 13.05
N ASP A 94 -19.79 12.35 11.76
CA ASP A 94 -19.84 13.50 10.83
C ASP A 94 -18.52 14.29 10.67
N VAL A 95 -17.39 13.73 11.11
CA VAL A 95 -16.07 14.40 10.99
C VAL A 95 -15.20 13.72 9.93
N LEU A 96 -15.20 12.40 9.90
CA LEU A 96 -14.43 11.64 8.94
C LEU A 96 -15.36 11.11 7.86
N PHE A 97 -15.18 11.61 6.63
CA PHE A 97 -15.92 11.15 5.45
C PHE A 97 -14.99 10.37 4.53
N LEU A 98 -15.46 9.21 4.09
CA LEU A 98 -14.78 8.33 3.15
C LEU A 98 -15.71 8.06 1.97
N GLN A 99 -15.27 8.39 0.76
CA GLN A 99 -15.93 7.94 -0.46
C GLN A 99 -15.34 6.60 -0.89
N ILE A 100 -16.15 5.68 -1.38
CA ILE A 100 -15.72 4.39 -1.90
C ILE A 100 -16.09 4.29 -3.37
N GLN A 101 -15.12 3.92 -4.20
CA GLN A 101 -15.26 3.82 -5.65
C GLN A 101 -14.57 2.55 -6.17
N ASP A 102 -15.13 1.99 -7.23
CA ASP A 102 -14.46 0.95 -8.01
C ASP A 102 -13.32 1.55 -8.85
N TYR A 103 -12.28 0.76 -9.08
CA TYR A 103 -11.13 1.19 -9.85
C TYR A 103 -11.51 1.62 -11.26
N GLY A 104 -12.35 0.84 -11.96
CA GLY A 104 -12.72 1.11 -13.35
C GLY A 104 -13.56 2.37 -13.56
N VAL A 105 -14.27 2.84 -12.54
CA VAL A 105 -15.09 4.07 -12.62
C VAL A 105 -14.34 5.31 -12.12
N SER A 106 -13.29 5.12 -11.30
CA SER A 106 -12.50 6.21 -10.69
C SER A 106 -11.97 7.26 -11.69
N PRO A 107 -11.54 6.92 -12.93
CA PRO A 107 -11.13 7.93 -13.92
C PRO A 107 -12.22 8.94 -14.31
N TYR A 108 -13.50 8.60 -14.11
CA TYR A 108 -14.65 9.39 -14.55
C TYR A 108 -15.35 10.12 -13.40
N MET A 109 -14.92 9.88 -12.16
CA MET A 109 -15.54 10.42 -10.95
C MET A 109 -14.75 11.60 -10.40
N SER A 110 -15.47 12.53 -9.76
CA SER A 110 -14.83 13.63 -9.04
C SER A 110 -14.34 13.15 -7.67
N LEU A 111 -13.10 13.46 -7.33
CA LEU A 111 -12.53 13.22 -6.00
C LEU A 111 -12.87 14.42 -5.10
N LEU A 112 -13.97 14.32 -4.34
CA LEU A 112 -14.46 15.41 -3.50
C LEU A 112 -13.83 15.43 -2.10
N GLY A 113 -13.12 14.37 -1.72
CA GLY A 113 -12.49 14.19 -0.42
C GLY A 113 -11.70 12.89 -0.39
N THR A 114 -11.43 12.37 0.81
CA THR A 114 -10.75 11.07 0.97
C THR A 114 -11.53 9.98 0.22
N THR A 115 -10.89 9.32 -0.72
CA THR A 115 -11.48 8.31 -1.58
C THR A 115 -10.72 6.99 -1.43
N LEU A 116 -11.45 5.96 -1.07
CA LEU A 116 -11.03 4.57 -1.13
C LEU A 116 -11.37 4.01 -2.50
N VAL A 117 -10.36 3.51 -3.22
CA VAL A 117 -10.55 2.82 -4.49
C VAL A 117 -10.31 1.32 -4.32
N ARG A 118 -11.24 0.51 -4.82
CA ARG A 118 -11.23 -0.96 -4.68
C ARG A 118 -11.31 -1.68 -6.01
N MET A 119 -10.93 -2.95 -5.99
CA MET A 119 -11.21 -3.88 -7.07
C MET A 119 -12.49 -4.64 -6.71
N SER A 120 -13.53 -4.53 -7.53
CA SER A 120 -14.78 -5.27 -7.32
C SER A 120 -14.90 -6.52 -8.20
N GLY A 121 -13.95 -6.75 -9.09
CA GLY A 121 -13.87 -7.95 -9.93
C GLY A 121 -12.63 -7.98 -10.82
N ASP A 122 -12.63 -8.95 -11.74
CA ASP A 122 -11.59 -9.17 -12.74
C ASP A 122 -11.34 -7.95 -13.63
N THR A 123 -12.40 -7.26 -14.03
CA THR A 123 -12.33 -6.10 -14.93
C THR A 123 -11.58 -4.93 -14.28
N ASP A 124 -11.84 -4.64 -13.01
CA ASP A 124 -11.11 -3.62 -12.26
C ASP A 124 -9.64 -3.99 -12.10
N PHE A 125 -9.37 -5.27 -11.80
CA PHE A 125 -8.02 -5.78 -11.66
C PHE A 125 -7.23 -5.68 -12.97
N ASP A 126 -7.83 -6.02 -14.11
CA ASP A 126 -7.21 -5.87 -15.44
C ASP A 126 -6.92 -4.41 -15.77
N LEU A 127 -7.82 -3.48 -15.43
CA LEU A 127 -7.59 -2.04 -15.60
C LEU A 127 -6.44 -1.54 -14.73
N PHE A 128 -6.37 -1.98 -13.47
CA PHE A 128 -5.24 -1.69 -12.58
C PHE A 128 -3.92 -2.17 -13.18
N LEU A 129 -3.88 -3.40 -13.70
CA LEU A 129 -2.68 -3.95 -14.34
C LEU A 129 -2.30 -3.18 -15.60
N ALA A 130 -3.27 -2.76 -16.42
CA ALA A 130 -3.04 -1.96 -17.62
C ALA A 130 -2.45 -0.59 -17.28
N ASP A 131 -2.94 0.08 -16.24
CA ASP A 131 -2.39 1.35 -15.76
C ASP A 131 -0.98 1.18 -15.18
N ALA A 132 -0.74 0.08 -14.46
CA ALA A 132 0.58 -0.26 -13.96
C ALA A 132 1.57 -0.50 -15.11
N ASP A 133 1.15 -1.24 -16.15
CA ASP A 133 1.94 -1.53 -17.34
C ASP A 133 2.25 -0.25 -18.13
N ALA A 134 1.26 0.64 -18.28
CA ALA A 134 1.42 1.95 -18.91
C ALA A 134 2.38 2.85 -18.11
N ALA A 135 2.31 2.84 -16.77
CA ALA A 135 3.29 3.54 -15.95
C ALA A 135 4.70 2.97 -16.18
N ARG A 136 4.85 1.64 -16.18
CA ARG A 136 6.15 0.98 -16.33
C ARG A 136 6.82 1.27 -17.67
N THR A 137 6.03 1.22 -18.75
CA THR A 137 6.51 1.30 -20.14
C THR A 137 6.55 2.72 -20.68
N GLU A 138 5.55 3.54 -20.35
CA GLU A 138 5.36 4.87 -20.92
C GLU A 138 5.53 6.00 -19.90
N GLY A 139 5.65 5.69 -18.60
CA GLY A 139 5.73 6.69 -17.53
C GLY A 139 4.40 7.38 -17.25
N ARG A 140 3.29 6.84 -17.76
CA ARG A 140 1.95 7.39 -17.55
C ARG A 140 1.27 6.74 -16.35
N PHE A 141 1.14 7.50 -15.27
CA PHE A 141 0.38 7.09 -14.10
C PHE A 141 -1.08 7.54 -14.22
N ALA A 142 -2.01 6.71 -13.76
CA ALA A 142 -3.42 7.08 -13.70
C ALA A 142 -3.61 8.30 -12.78
N ALA A 143 -4.25 9.36 -13.31
CA ALA A 143 -4.34 10.65 -12.64
C ALA A 143 -5.04 10.58 -11.28
N PHE A 144 -6.11 9.79 -11.18
CA PHE A 144 -6.81 9.58 -9.91
C PHE A 144 -5.92 8.82 -8.91
N ALA A 145 -5.15 7.83 -9.38
CA ALA A 145 -4.32 6.99 -8.51
C ALA A 145 -3.19 7.78 -7.84
N VAL A 146 -2.68 8.84 -8.47
CA VAL A 146 -1.64 9.72 -7.89
C VAL A 146 -2.21 10.86 -7.03
N SER A 147 -3.53 11.02 -6.97
CA SER A 147 -4.18 12.03 -6.14
C SER A 147 -3.92 11.75 -4.65
N PRO A 148 -3.52 12.74 -3.84
CA PRO A 148 -3.33 12.56 -2.40
C PRO A 148 -4.58 12.12 -1.64
N ALA A 149 -5.75 12.38 -2.22
CA ALA A 149 -7.03 12.00 -1.65
C ALA A 149 -7.33 10.50 -1.79
N VAL A 150 -6.63 9.80 -2.69
CA VAL A 150 -6.92 8.39 -3.02
C VAL A 150 -6.08 7.43 -2.18
N GLN A 151 -6.72 6.38 -1.71
CA GLN A 151 -6.10 5.18 -1.13
C GLN A 151 -6.56 3.95 -1.90
N LEU A 152 -5.62 3.14 -2.39
CA LEU A 152 -5.94 1.83 -2.97
C LEU A 152 -6.10 0.80 -1.85
N ALA A 153 -7.16 0.01 -1.89
CA ALA A 153 -7.36 -1.10 -0.96
C ALA A 153 -6.43 -2.27 -1.24
N ASP A 154 -6.28 -3.14 -0.24
CA ASP A 154 -5.82 -4.52 -0.43
C ASP A 154 -4.47 -4.65 -1.14
N LEU A 155 -3.54 -3.79 -0.76
CA LEU A 155 -2.25 -3.59 -1.45
C LEU A 155 -1.47 -4.91 -1.64
N SER A 156 -1.52 -5.83 -0.67
CA SER A 156 -0.83 -7.12 -0.80
C SER A 156 -1.37 -7.95 -1.96
N ALA A 157 -2.68 -7.91 -2.21
CA ALA A 157 -3.31 -8.63 -3.32
C ALA A 157 -2.94 -8.00 -4.67
N LEU A 158 -2.70 -6.69 -4.68
CA LEU A 158 -2.20 -5.92 -5.84
C LEU A 158 -0.69 -6.06 -6.08
N GLY A 159 0.02 -6.87 -5.28
CA GLY A 159 1.45 -7.15 -5.45
C GLY A 159 2.38 -6.32 -4.57
N ALA A 160 1.88 -5.50 -3.63
CA ALA A 160 2.74 -4.83 -2.66
C ALA A 160 3.34 -5.81 -1.65
N ARG A 161 4.55 -5.49 -1.17
CA ARG A 161 5.12 -6.13 0.02
C ARG A 161 4.59 -5.42 1.26
N VAL A 162 3.63 -6.05 1.93
CA VAL A 162 3.02 -5.51 3.14
C VAL A 162 3.28 -6.47 4.30
N PRO A 163 4.48 -6.40 4.93
CA PRO A 163 4.79 -7.26 6.06
C PRO A 163 3.79 -7.00 7.20
N GLY A 164 3.20 -8.06 7.74
CA GLY A 164 2.24 -7.97 8.83
C GLY A 164 0.78 -7.80 8.42
N ASP A 165 0.43 -7.77 7.11
CA ASP A 165 -0.98 -7.89 6.73
C ASP A 165 -1.54 -9.26 7.17
N GLY A 166 -2.84 -9.31 7.46
CA GLY A 166 -3.56 -10.49 7.90
C GLY A 166 -4.47 -10.23 9.10
N PRO A 167 -4.95 -11.30 9.76
CA PRO A 167 -5.92 -11.22 10.87
C PRO A 167 -5.49 -10.39 12.07
N GLY A 168 -4.18 -10.21 12.29
CA GLY A 168 -3.66 -9.33 13.35
C GLY A 168 -3.74 -7.85 13.00
N THR A 169 -3.80 -7.50 11.72
CA THR A 169 -3.89 -6.11 11.26
C THR A 169 -5.33 -5.70 11.01
N ARG A 170 -6.13 -6.59 10.43
CA ARG A 170 -7.48 -6.23 10.00
C ARG A 170 -8.39 -7.43 9.93
N LEU A 171 -9.64 -7.22 10.34
CA LEU A 171 -10.75 -8.13 10.11
C LEU A 171 -11.93 -7.39 9.53
N TYR A 172 -12.69 -8.11 8.71
CA TYR A 172 -14.00 -7.73 8.23
C TYR A 172 -15.00 -8.83 8.60
N VAL A 173 -16.17 -8.44 9.09
CA VAL A 173 -17.27 -9.34 9.42
C VAL A 173 -18.46 -9.00 8.53
N GLY A 174 -18.78 -9.87 7.58
CA GLY A 174 -19.92 -9.70 6.68
C GLY A 174 -21.26 -9.91 7.39
N ARG A 175 -22.35 -9.52 6.72
CA ARG A 175 -23.74 -9.72 7.21
C ARG A 175 -24.09 -11.17 7.54
N ASP A 176 -23.45 -12.14 6.88
CA ASP A 176 -23.64 -13.57 7.13
C ASP A 176 -22.83 -14.10 8.32
N GLY A 177 -22.11 -13.21 9.02
CA GLY A 177 -21.18 -13.54 10.10
C GLY A 177 -19.87 -14.15 9.61
N GLY A 178 -19.61 -14.19 8.30
CA GLY A 178 -18.31 -14.60 7.75
C GLY A 178 -17.21 -13.60 8.09
N VAL A 179 -16.05 -14.11 8.47
CA VAL A 179 -14.87 -13.29 8.79
C VAL A 179 -13.85 -13.40 7.66
N SER A 180 -13.31 -12.27 7.23
CA SER A 180 -12.19 -12.14 6.28
C SER A 180 -11.28 -10.99 6.74
N VAL A 181 -10.29 -10.59 5.92
CA VAL A 181 -9.45 -9.39 6.18
C VAL A 181 -9.92 -8.15 5.41
N SER A 182 -10.77 -8.33 4.41
CA SER A 182 -11.31 -7.30 3.53
C SER A 182 -12.68 -7.75 3.01
N PRO A 183 -13.62 -6.83 2.69
CA PRO A 183 -14.92 -7.19 2.13
C PRO A 183 -14.84 -8.01 0.84
N GLN A 184 -13.76 -7.87 0.08
CA GLN A 184 -13.48 -8.60 -1.16
C GLN A 184 -12.66 -9.90 -0.93
N GLY A 185 -12.37 -10.22 0.33
CA GLY A 185 -11.43 -11.27 0.69
C GLY A 185 -12.06 -12.65 0.90
N LEU A 186 -11.24 -13.69 0.78
CA LEU A 186 -11.62 -15.06 1.13
C LEU A 186 -12.00 -15.15 2.61
N ARG A 187 -13.01 -16.00 2.88
CA ARG A 187 -13.46 -16.28 4.24
C ARG A 187 -12.37 -17.06 5.00
N LEU A 188 -12.05 -16.54 6.18
CA LEU A 188 -11.14 -17.15 7.17
C LEU A 188 -11.88 -17.92 8.27
N GLY A 189 -13.14 -17.56 8.52
CA GLY A 189 -13.93 -18.16 9.59
C GLY A 189 -15.27 -17.48 9.78
N THR A 190 -15.71 -17.43 11.02
CA THR A 190 -16.99 -16.87 11.46
C THR A 190 -16.81 -15.98 12.68
N ALA A 191 -17.75 -15.08 12.91
CA ALA A 191 -17.72 -14.18 14.06
C ALA A 191 -17.72 -15.00 15.36
N GLY A 192 -16.74 -14.73 16.23
CA GLY A 192 -16.53 -15.49 17.47
C GLY A 192 -15.43 -16.54 17.40
N ASP A 193 -14.91 -16.87 16.21
CA ASP A 193 -13.75 -17.74 16.08
C ASP A 193 -12.50 -17.10 16.72
N SER A 194 -11.65 -17.96 17.27
CA SER A 194 -10.44 -17.49 17.94
C SER A 194 -9.40 -16.91 16.97
N ALA A 195 -8.55 -16.02 17.47
CA ALA A 195 -7.43 -15.46 16.72
C ALA A 195 -6.52 -16.55 16.11
N ALA A 196 -6.34 -17.66 16.82
CA ALA A 196 -5.54 -18.78 16.37
C ALA A 196 -6.17 -19.50 15.17
N VAL A 197 -7.49 -19.68 15.16
CA VAL A 197 -8.23 -20.29 14.04
C VAL A 197 -8.14 -19.41 12.81
N LEU A 198 -8.41 -18.10 12.94
CA LEU A 198 -8.35 -17.16 11.83
C LEU A 198 -6.94 -17.07 11.22
N ARG A 199 -5.90 -17.10 12.07
CA ARG A 199 -4.50 -17.10 11.62
C ARG A 199 -4.11 -18.39 10.90
N ALA A 200 -4.53 -19.54 11.42
CA ALA A 200 -4.26 -20.83 10.78
C ALA A 200 -4.89 -20.91 9.38
N GLU A 201 -6.12 -20.42 9.22
CA GLU A 201 -6.78 -20.40 7.91
C GLU A 201 -6.13 -19.41 6.95
N TRP A 202 -5.73 -18.23 7.43
CA TRP A 202 -4.94 -17.27 6.66
C TRP A 202 -3.63 -17.87 6.14
N GLU A 203 -2.89 -18.57 7.00
CA GLU A 203 -1.64 -19.24 6.64
C GLU A 203 -1.90 -20.35 5.61
N ARG A 204 -2.94 -21.16 5.82
CA ARG A 204 -3.33 -22.24 4.89
C ARG A 204 -3.68 -21.72 3.50
N LEU A 205 -4.46 -20.64 3.41
CA LEU A 205 -4.86 -20.04 2.14
C LEU A 205 -3.68 -19.40 1.41
N ASN A 206 -2.81 -18.67 2.11
CA ASN A 206 -1.63 -18.07 1.48
C ASN A 206 -0.57 -19.12 1.08
N ALA A 207 -0.46 -20.22 1.81
CA ALA A 207 0.45 -21.32 1.45
C ALA A 207 0.04 -22.05 0.14
N ALA A 208 -1.19 -21.85 -0.33
CA ALA A 208 -1.66 -22.41 -1.60
C ALA A 208 -1.26 -21.58 -2.83
N SER A 209 -0.63 -20.41 -2.65
CA SER A 209 -0.14 -19.56 -3.74
C SER A 209 1.37 -19.39 -3.70
N GLU A 210 1.96 -19.20 -4.87
CA GLU A 210 3.39 -18.87 -5.05
C GLU A 210 3.68 -17.38 -4.85
N VAL A 211 2.65 -16.53 -4.86
CA VAL A 211 2.79 -15.09 -4.65
C VAL A 211 1.94 -14.62 -3.46
N PRO A 212 2.44 -13.67 -2.65
CA PRO A 212 1.71 -13.21 -1.47
C PRO A 212 0.37 -12.54 -1.83
N GLY A 213 -0.54 -12.47 -0.86
CA GLY A 213 -1.76 -11.67 -0.96
C GLY A 213 -2.95 -12.36 -1.63
N THR A 214 -3.07 -13.68 -1.55
CA THR A 214 -4.22 -14.43 -2.11
C THR A 214 -5.54 -14.09 -1.45
N VAL A 215 -5.52 -13.86 -0.13
CA VAL A 215 -6.76 -13.73 0.64
C VAL A 215 -7.52 -12.43 0.37
N PRO A 216 -6.93 -11.21 0.38
CA PRO A 216 -7.71 -9.97 0.46
C PRO A 216 -8.63 -9.64 -0.72
N LEU A 217 -8.35 -10.15 -1.93
CA LEU A 217 -9.22 -10.00 -3.11
C LEU A 217 -9.77 -11.34 -3.63
N GLY A 218 -9.47 -12.46 -2.97
CA GLY A 218 -9.71 -13.78 -3.54
C GLY A 218 -11.19 -14.16 -3.70
N ALA A 219 -12.13 -13.40 -3.13
CA ALA A 219 -13.56 -13.63 -3.37
C ALA A 219 -14.04 -13.02 -4.70
N VAL A 220 -13.32 -12.04 -5.25
CA VAL A 220 -13.71 -11.31 -6.46
C VAL A 220 -12.71 -11.47 -7.63
N VAL A 221 -11.45 -11.79 -7.33
CA VAL A 221 -10.42 -12.14 -8.32
C VAL A 221 -9.86 -13.53 -8.00
N PRO A 222 -10.15 -14.55 -8.82
CA PRO A 222 -9.62 -15.90 -8.60
C PRO A 222 -8.08 -15.92 -8.60
N GLU A 223 -7.49 -16.80 -7.79
CA GLU A 223 -6.04 -16.91 -7.67
C GLU A 223 -5.38 -17.37 -8.98
N GLU A 224 -6.09 -18.14 -9.80
CA GLU A 224 -5.65 -18.58 -11.13
C GLU A 224 -5.48 -17.41 -12.11
N VAL A 225 -6.15 -16.28 -11.85
CA VAL A 225 -6.00 -15.03 -12.61
C VAL A 225 -4.96 -14.13 -11.94
N ARG A 226 -5.12 -13.89 -10.63
CA ARG A 226 -4.27 -12.97 -9.86
C ARG A 226 -2.82 -13.42 -9.79
N GLY A 227 -2.59 -14.69 -9.44
CA GLY A 227 -1.27 -15.25 -9.18
C GLY A 227 -0.31 -15.08 -10.36
N PRO A 228 -0.66 -15.58 -11.56
CA PRO A 228 0.15 -15.39 -12.76
C PRO A 228 0.36 -13.92 -13.13
N ALA A 229 -0.66 -13.08 -12.98
CA ALA A 229 -0.57 -11.66 -13.33
C ALA A 229 0.41 -10.89 -12.44
N VAL A 230 0.41 -11.17 -11.13
CA VAL A 230 1.36 -10.60 -10.16
C VAL A 230 2.76 -11.17 -10.37
N HIS A 231 2.89 -12.48 -10.58
CA HIS A 231 4.17 -13.14 -10.83
C HIS A 231 4.90 -12.57 -12.06
N GLN A 232 4.16 -12.29 -13.14
CA GLN A 232 4.69 -11.70 -14.37
C GLN A 232 5.13 -10.23 -14.21
N ARG A 233 4.72 -9.57 -13.12
CA ARG A 233 4.97 -8.14 -12.87
C ARG A 233 5.65 -7.93 -11.50
N PRO A 234 6.91 -8.39 -11.35
CA PRO A 234 7.64 -8.26 -10.08
C PRO A 234 7.82 -6.81 -9.61
N TRP A 235 7.69 -5.84 -10.50
CA TRP A 235 7.75 -4.41 -10.22
C TRP A 235 6.46 -3.80 -9.67
N LEU A 236 5.36 -4.56 -9.51
CA LEU A 236 4.10 -4.03 -8.95
C LEU A 236 4.29 -3.44 -7.55
N ALA A 237 5.11 -4.08 -6.71
CA ALA A 237 5.43 -3.53 -5.40
C ALA A 237 6.07 -2.14 -5.50
N ARG A 238 7.01 -1.97 -6.44
CA ARG A 238 7.66 -0.67 -6.69
C ARG A 238 6.68 0.33 -7.28
N TYR A 239 5.77 -0.09 -8.16
CA TYR A 239 4.70 0.77 -8.70
C TYR A 239 3.81 1.33 -7.59
N LEU A 240 3.35 0.48 -6.68
CA LEU A 240 2.53 0.90 -5.54
C LEU A 240 3.30 1.82 -4.58
N THR A 241 4.57 1.55 -4.29
CA THR A 241 5.43 2.48 -3.54
C THR A 241 5.59 3.82 -4.26
N THR A 242 5.73 3.80 -5.59
CA THR A 242 5.85 5.00 -6.42
C THR A 242 4.58 5.84 -6.38
N LEU A 243 3.39 5.23 -6.39
CA LEU A 243 2.14 5.98 -6.20
C LEU A 243 2.15 6.78 -4.90
N ASP A 244 2.62 6.19 -3.79
CA ASP A 244 2.72 6.92 -2.52
C ASP A 244 3.70 8.09 -2.57
N VAL A 245 4.83 7.93 -3.26
CA VAL A 245 5.78 9.03 -3.50
C VAL A 245 5.12 10.15 -4.30
N LEU A 246 4.42 9.80 -5.38
CA LEU A 246 3.76 10.77 -6.24
C LEU A 246 2.65 11.52 -5.49
N ARG A 247 1.88 10.84 -4.66
CA ARG A 247 0.87 11.45 -3.77
C ARG A 247 1.52 12.43 -2.79
N ASP A 248 2.60 12.04 -2.10
CA ASP A 248 3.34 12.93 -1.19
C ASP A 248 3.87 14.17 -1.94
N LEU A 249 4.46 14.01 -3.12
CA LEU A 249 4.92 15.13 -3.94
C LEU A 249 3.77 16.07 -4.33
N GLN A 250 2.61 15.53 -4.69
CA GLN A 250 1.42 16.32 -5.01
C GLN A 250 0.91 17.11 -3.81
N THR A 251 0.96 16.58 -2.59
CA THR A 251 0.61 17.37 -1.37
C THR A 251 1.51 18.59 -1.18
N ARG A 252 2.71 18.58 -1.76
CA ARG A 252 3.69 19.67 -1.71
C ARG A 252 3.61 20.58 -2.94
N GLY A 253 2.61 20.40 -3.80
CA GLY A 253 2.40 21.18 -5.02
C GLY A 253 3.32 20.79 -6.18
N ILE A 254 3.96 19.63 -6.13
CA ILE A 254 4.81 19.12 -7.22
C ILE A 254 3.96 18.20 -8.09
N THR A 255 3.64 18.66 -9.30
CA THR A 255 2.77 17.95 -10.25
C THR A 255 3.58 17.36 -11.40
N GLU A 256 3.10 16.24 -11.94
CA GLU A 256 3.64 15.57 -13.14
C GLU A 256 5.17 15.31 -13.11
N PRO A 257 5.77 14.86 -12.00
CA PRO A 257 7.18 14.49 -12.03
C PRO A 257 7.36 13.21 -12.87
N ARG A 258 8.45 13.15 -13.62
CA ARG A 258 8.93 11.91 -14.25
C ARG A 258 9.59 11.05 -13.19
N VAL A 259 9.50 9.73 -13.32
CA VAL A 259 10.05 8.77 -12.36
C VAL A 259 11.07 7.88 -13.05
N SER A 260 12.23 7.72 -12.44
CA SER A 260 13.28 6.84 -12.97
C SER A 260 12.80 5.39 -12.89
N GLY A 261 12.85 4.68 -14.02
CA GLY A 261 12.45 3.27 -14.10
C GLY A 261 10.98 3.07 -14.48
N PHE A 262 10.22 4.14 -14.69
CA PHE A 262 8.85 4.13 -15.19
C PHE A 262 8.77 4.96 -16.48
N GLY A 263 9.02 4.32 -17.61
CA GLY A 263 9.07 4.93 -18.96
C GLY A 263 10.14 5.99 -19.19
N HIS A 264 10.88 6.38 -18.15
CA HIS A 264 11.83 7.50 -18.18
C HIS A 264 13.13 7.16 -17.45
N ARG A 265 14.23 7.72 -17.96
CA ARG A 265 15.52 7.82 -17.30
C ARG A 265 16.00 9.28 -17.35
N LEU A 266 16.61 9.74 -16.26
CA LEU A 266 17.17 11.09 -16.15
C LEU A 266 18.46 11.21 -16.99
N VAL A 267 19.26 10.13 -16.97
CA VAL A 267 20.50 9.88 -17.72
C VAL A 267 20.12 9.05 -18.97
N PRO A 268 20.08 9.67 -20.16
CA PRO A 268 19.61 9.01 -21.39
C PRO A 268 20.38 7.74 -21.76
N GLU A 269 21.68 7.69 -21.44
CA GLU A 269 22.56 6.56 -21.73
C GLU A 269 22.10 5.28 -21.02
N LEU A 270 21.42 5.40 -19.87
CA LEU A 270 20.85 4.25 -19.17
C LEU A 270 19.64 3.67 -19.90
N ALA A 271 18.85 4.50 -20.59
CA ALA A 271 17.71 4.02 -21.39
C ALA A 271 18.17 3.21 -22.61
N GLU A 272 19.28 3.60 -23.24
CA GLU A 272 19.87 2.86 -24.36
C GLU A 272 20.51 1.54 -23.90
N ALA A 273 21.13 1.53 -22.72
CA ALA A 273 21.80 0.36 -22.17
C ALA A 273 20.82 -0.73 -21.68
N GLU A 274 19.65 -0.35 -21.17
CA GLU A 274 18.55 -1.27 -20.84
C GLU A 274 18.06 -2.07 -22.04
N GLY A 275 18.13 -1.49 -23.25
CA GLY A 275 17.72 -2.15 -24.49
C GLY A 275 18.77 -3.06 -25.12
N ALA A 276 20.06 -2.91 -24.78
CA ALA A 276 21.16 -3.47 -25.58
C ALA A 276 22.18 -4.35 -24.82
N LEU A 277 22.38 -4.19 -23.50
CA LEU A 277 23.54 -4.83 -22.84
C LEU A 277 23.37 -5.27 -21.38
N TYR A 278 22.23 -5.02 -20.74
CA TYR A 278 21.97 -5.53 -19.38
C TYR A 278 20.88 -6.62 -19.44
N THR A 279 21.30 -7.85 -19.72
CA THR A 279 20.47 -9.06 -19.53
C THR A 279 20.12 -9.33 -18.07
N GLU A 280 20.77 -8.63 -17.15
CA GLU A 280 20.40 -8.56 -15.74
C GLU A 280 19.51 -7.31 -15.54
N ARG A 281 18.27 -7.52 -15.11
CA ARG A 281 17.28 -6.45 -14.86
C ARG A 281 17.91 -5.30 -14.07
N ALA A 282 17.68 -4.05 -14.51
CA ALA A 282 18.09 -2.86 -13.75
C ALA A 282 17.68 -3.00 -12.28
N LEU A 283 18.65 -2.92 -11.37
CA LEU A 283 18.48 -3.33 -9.97
C LEU A 283 17.45 -2.48 -9.23
N ASP A 284 17.24 -1.24 -9.69
CA ASP A 284 16.27 -0.32 -9.14
C ASP A 284 14.84 -0.63 -9.60
N ALA A 285 14.64 -1.18 -10.79
CA ALA A 285 13.35 -1.19 -11.47
C ALA A 285 12.32 -2.14 -10.82
N ASP A 286 12.77 -3.17 -10.11
CA ASP A 286 11.91 -4.17 -9.46
C ASP A 286 11.93 -4.08 -7.92
N ASP A 287 12.87 -3.33 -7.33
CA ASP A 287 13.01 -3.27 -5.87
C ASP A 287 12.08 -2.20 -5.24
N PRO A 288 11.07 -2.58 -4.45
CA PRO A 288 10.20 -1.61 -3.77
C PRO A 288 10.87 -0.85 -2.63
N GLU A 289 12.01 -1.33 -2.11
CA GLU A 289 12.75 -0.67 -1.02
C GLU A 289 13.85 0.26 -1.53
N ALA A 290 14.24 0.13 -2.80
CA ALA A 290 15.23 1.01 -3.41
C ALA A 290 14.69 2.45 -3.51
N PRO A 291 15.51 3.46 -3.22
CA PRO A 291 15.12 4.86 -3.36
C PRO A 291 14.48 5.16 -4.73
N ILE A 292 13.48 6.04 -4.71
CA ILE A 292 12.73 6.47 -5.88
C ILE A 292 13.20 7.87 -6.24
N LEU A 293 13.78 7.99 -7.44
CA LEU A 293 14.18 9.26 -8.04
C LEU A 293 13.06 9.78 -8.94
N CYS A 294 12.55 10.96 -8.63
CA CYS A 294 11.58 11.70 -9.42
C CYS A 294 12.16 13.06 -9.84
N TRP A 295 11.72 13.62 -10.97
CA TRP A 295 12.16 14.96 -11.38
C TRP A 295 11.12 15.71 -12.21
N THR A 296 11.19 17.04 -12.11
CA THR A 296 10.58 17.99 -13.05
C THR A 296 11.70 18.60 -13.90
N PRO A 297 11.40 19.48 -14.88
CA PRO A 297 12.45 20.22 -15.59
C PRO A 297 13.36 21.06 -14.67
N GLU A 298 12.85 21.49 -13.52
CA GLU A 298 13.54 22.41 -12.61
C GLU A 298 14.27 21.72 -11.46
N ARG A 299 13.74 20.59 -10.95
CA ARG A 299 14.20 19.97 -9.69
C ARG A 299 14.14 18.45 -9.74
N ALA A 300 14.99 17.82 -8.94
CA ALA A 300 14.97 16.39 -8.71
C ALA A 300 14.75 16.08 -7.22
N TYR A 301 14.09 14.95 -6.97
CA TYR A 301 13.65 14.50 -5.66
C TYR A 301 13.98 13.03 -5.49
N VAL A 302 14.54 12.68 -4.34
CA VAL A 302 14.76 11.29 -3.95
C VAL A 302 13.92 11.01 -2.71
N ARG A 303 13.05 10.01 -2.81
CA ARG A 303 12.27 9.49 -1.69
C ARG A 303 12.77 8.10 -1.37
N VAL A 304 13.07 7.84 -0.10
CA VAL A 304 13.49 6.52 0.36
C VAL A 304 12.28 5.84 0.99
N PRO A 305 11.83 4.69 0.46
CA PRO A 305 10.77 3.91 1.08
C PRO A 305 11.08 3.61 2.56
N GLY A 306 10.08 3.65 3.43
CA GLY A 306 10.24 3.45 4.88
C GLY A 306 10.84 4.64 5.65
N LEU A 307 11.47 5.61 4.99
CA LEU A 307 11.88 6.88 5.61
C LEU A 307 10.87 7.97 5.21
N ASP A 308 10.34 8.68 6.21
CA ASP A 308 9.43 9.80 5.95
C ASP A 308 10.17 11.08 5.51
N ARG A 309 11.10 10.94 4.56
CA ARG A 309 12.01 12.00 4.14
C ARG A 309 12.17 12.04 2.63
N THR A 310 12.04 13.24 2.09
CA THR A 310 12.24 13.54 0.66
C THR A 310 13.45 14.48 0.54
N PHE A 311 14.44 14.10 -0.26
CA PHE A 311 15.64 14.89 -0.50
C PHE A 311 15.49 15.63 -1.83
N GLN A 312 15.68 16.95 -1.82
CA GLN A 312 15.77 17.72 -3.06
C GLN A 312 17.23 17.78 -3.50
N LEU A 313 17.49 17.45 -4.76
CA LEU A 313 18.82 17.42 -5.35
C LEU A 313 18.95 18.43 -6.49
N GLY A 314 20.18 18.92 -6.69
CA GLY A 314 20.56 19.56 -7.95
C GLY A 314 20.68 18.53 -9.07
N ARG A 315 20.50 18.97 -10.33
CA ARG A 315 20.48 18.09 -11.52
C ARG A 315 21.64 17.10 -11.57
N ARG A 316 22.87 17.58 -11.38
CA ARG A 316 24.07 16.73 -11.45
C ARG A 316 24.10 15.66 -10.35
N ALA A 317 23.72 16.02 -9.12
CA ALA A 317 23.65 15.06 -8.02
C ALA A 317 22.55 14.00 -8.26
N ALA A 318 21.44 14.39 -8.90
CA ALA A 318 20.38 13.47 -9.27
C ALA A 318 20.80 12.48 -10.37
N GLU A 319 21.55 12.93 -11.38
CA GLU A 319 22.11 12.04 -12.43
C GLU A 319 23.06 11.00 -11.82
N ILE A 320 23.94 11.42 -10.90
CA ILE A 320 24.82 10.51 -10.17
C ILE A 320 24.02 9.56 -9.28
N THR A 321 22.98 10.06 -8.62
CA THR A 321 22.09 9.21 -7.82
C THR A 321 21.41 8.16 -8.69
N GLU A 322 20.93 8.51 -9.89
CA GLU A 322 20.34 7.53 -10.81
C GLU A 322 21.36 6.48 -11.24
N LEU A 323 22.58 6.89 -11.60
CA LEU A 323 23.67 5.96 -11.94
C LEU A 323 23.95 4.97 -10.82
N LEU A 324 23.99 5.43 -9.57
CA LEU A 324 24.19 4.58 -8.40
C LEU A 324 23.03 3.60 -8.17
N LEU A 325 21.80 4.06 -8.32
CA LEU A 325 20.60 3.22 -8.16
C LEU A 325 20.51 2.14 -9.24
N VAL A 326 20.77 2.49 -10.50
CA VAL A 326 20.63 1.58 -11.65
C VAL A 326 21.80 0.60 -11.74
N LEU A 327 23.03 1.07 -11.53
CA LEU A 327 24.23 0.24 -11.69
C LEU A 327 24.62 -0.52 -10.43
N GLY A 328 24.11 -0.13 -9.26
CA GLY A 328 24.32 -0.83 -7.98
C GLY A 328 25.75 -0.85 -7.45
N ALA A 329 26.71 -0.24 -8.15
CA ALA A 329 28.12 -0.22 -7.77
C ALA A 329 28.78 1.13 -8.07
N ASP A 330 29.54 1.63 -7.10
CA ASP A 330 30.27 2.90 -7.16
C ASP A 330 31.23 2.92 -8.36
N GLU A 331 31.97 1.84 -8.57
CA GLU A 331 32.94 1.68 -9.65
C GLU A 331 32.27 1.78 -11.03
N ALA A 332 31.07 1.21 -11.17
CA ALA A 332 30.30 1.30 -12.39
C ALA A 332 29.82 2.75 -12.63
N ALA A 333 29.35 3.45 -11.59
CA ALA A 333 28.97 4.86 -11.69
C ALA A 333 30.15 5.77 -12.05
N THR A 334 31.37 5.49 -11.55
CA THR A 334 32.58 6.27 -11.89
C THR A 334 33.02 6.16 -13.36
N ARG A 335 32.45 5.22 -14.14
CA ARG A 335 32.65 5.21 -15.60
C ARG A 335 31.87 6.31 -16.32
N HIS A 336 30.85 6.87 -15.66
CA HIS A 336 29.93 7.88 -16.21
C HIS A 336 30.03 9.24 -15.49
N ALA A 337 30.62 9.29 -14.30
CA ALA A 337 30.77 10.51 -13.50
C ALA A 337 32.15 10.58 -12.80
N ASP A 338 32.57 11.79 -12.44
CA ASP A 338 33.81 12.00 -11.68
C ASP A 338 33.74 11.31 -10.31
N ARG A 339 34.82 10.61 -9.93
CA ARG A 339 34.87 9.82 -8.70
C ARG A 339 34.59 10.65 -7.44
N ALA A 340 35.13 11.87 -7.36
CA ALA A 340 34.90 12.72 -6.20
C ALA A 340 33.45 13.23 -6.14
N GLU A 341 32.77 13.36 -7.28
CA GLU A 341 31.32 13.63 -7.30
C GLU A 341 30.50 12.44 -6.80
N VAL A 342 30.83 11.22 -7.23
CA VAL A 342 30.17 9.98 -6.77
C VAL A 342 30.32 9.81 -5.26
N GLU A 343 31.54 9.93 -4.74
CA GLU A 343 31.84 9.84 -3.30
C GLU A 343 31.08 10.88 -2.48
N ARG A 344 30.93 12.12 -3.00
CA ARG A 344 30.15 13.18 -2.32
C ARG A 344 28.66 12.85 -2.23
N VAL A 345 28.07 12.26 -3.27
CA VAL A 345 26.67 11.86 -3.27
C VAL A 345 26.44 10.70 -2.28
N LEU A 346 27.32 9.69 -2.29
CA LEU A 346 27.27 8.58 -1.34
C LEU A 346 27.38 9.07 0.11
N ALA A 347 28.35 9.93 0.40
CA ALA A 347 28.54 10.52 1.72
C ALA A 347 27.30 11.31 2.18
N PHE A 348 26.69 12.10 1.29
CA PHE A 348 25.47 12.85 1.60
C PHE A 348 24.33 11.94 2.06
N PHE A 349 24.09 10.82 1.38
CA PHE A 349 23.02 9.89 1.76
C PHE A 349 23.37 9.07 3.00
N ALA A 350 24.62 8.61 3.12
CA ALA A 350 25.11 7.89 4.29
C ALA A 350 24.97 8.73 5.59
N ASP A 351 25.31 10.01 5.54
CA ASP A 351 25.13 10.98 6.64
C ASP A 351 23.66 11.15 7.08
N LYS A 352 22.71 10.73 6.23
CA LYS A 352 21.27 10.78 6.50
C LYS A 352 20.68 9.40 6.80
N GLY A 353 21.51 8.37 6.93
CA GLY A 353 21.09 7.00 7.19
C GLY A 353 20.50 6.28 5.97
N VAL A 354 20.84 6.72 4.76
CA VAL A 354 20.35 6.15 3.50
C VAL A 354 21.49 5.44 2.79
N SER A 355 21.28 4.18 2.42
CA SER A 355 22.17 3.45 1.51
C SER A 355 21.62 3.54 0.09
N LEU A 356 22.40 4.12 -0.83
CA LEU A 356 22.08 4.11 -2.26
C LEU A 356 22.64 2.89 -2.99
N ALA A 357 23.81 2.40 -2.55
CA ALA A 357 24.38 1.18 -3.07
C ALA A 357 23.70 -0.01 -2.39
N ARG A 358 23.33 -1.02 -3.18
CA ARG A 358 23.17 -2.36 -2.63
C ARG A 358 24.57 -2.86 -2.33
N VAL A 359 24.82 -3.31 -1.10
CA VAL A 359 25.89 -4.28 -0.90
C VAL A 359 25.46 -5.49 -1.72
N LEU A 360 26.03 -5.66 -2.90
CA LEU A 360 26.02 -6.95 -3.58
C LEU A 360 26.79 -7.88 -2.64
N GLU A 361 26.11 -8.45 -1.63
CA GLU A 361 26.63 -9.64 -0.99
C GLU A 361 26.71 -10.68 -2.10
N ALA A 362 27.95 -10.97 -2.51
CA ALA A 362 28.24 -12.06 -3.41
C ALA A 362 27.72 -13.35 -2.77
N THR A 363 26.52 -13.77 -3.13
CA THR A 363 26.12 -15.16 -2.94
C THR A 363 26.95 -16.00 -3.91
N ALA A 364 27.92 -16.70 -3.32
CA ALA A 364 28.83 -17.65 -3.93
C ALA A 364 28.10 -18.83 -4.61
#